data_AF-A0A6G1IXB3-F1
#
_entry.id   AF-A0A6G1IXB3-F1
#
_cell.length_a   1.000
_cell.length_b   1.000
_cell.length_c   1.000
_cell.angle_alpha   90.00
_cell.angle_beta   90.00
_cell.angle_gamma   90.00
#
_symmetry.space_group_name_H-M   'P 1'
#
loop_
_entity.id
_entity.type
_entity.pdbx_description
1 polymer ?
#
loop_
_entity_poly.entity_id
_entity_poly.type
_entity_poly.pdbx_seq_one_letter_code
_entity_poly.pdbx_strand_id
1 'polypeptide(L)'
;MDRTRSDSMYALQDVPGKDSFLQSTQSLTLIPHTIGHSKGLVATKDIHRGTRIHSEEPIITVPSSITEAKQQRIHIYQQASSLSEDQKRAFLSMHNIYPYKNAVERYLGIYQTNGLPIERDDEDGSGIFLEAYIRVHNNRKARQDKLRAKFGIPCSCGLCSLPADQSRESDQRLDRITELDGIIDQGGAMGFLSSPLRILGYVEQQIRLYNEHTPGDVGLTRAYLEAAQIFIANGDLARGRIFTERAVSGWRTSYGGSTEVIQFNKLVEDPSAHSRYGYSMKWKTSVDEVPRDLEPDDFGNWLWKRKKATTPGQLADLRSRATFPGFGDLPHERATLIRTTLKTEIWPRADHDDANDKTVPLFFYTDGRSSESAPSQIIKGYTVAILEPGIRHEDPEMMKIFPVSLDKLQKLSDQVQKFSTELDGLRTCHGCGKKEAFLKRFAKSSCFWYCGRACQEAGWKEKGHETECKILKDSDFRGIFHLKWNTFDGHVQFPLGVGASS
;
A
#
# COMPACT_ATOMS: atom_id res chain seq x y z
N MET A 1 -2.21 -47.75 -6.23
CA MET A 1 -1.71 -47.23 -4.94
C MET A 1 -0.24 -46.95 -5.14
N ASP A 2 0.07 -45.74 -5.56
CA ASP A 2 1.43 -45.33 -5.87
C ASP A 2 1.58 -43.87 -5.41
N ARG A 3 2.47 -43.62 -4.44
CA ARG A 3 2.71 -42.30 -3.86
C ARG A 3 3.99 -41.76 -4.47
N THR A 4 3.84 -40.87 -5.43
CA THR A 4 4.90 -40.04 -5.98
C THR A 4 5.46 -39.10 -4.91
N ARG A 5 6.72 -39.32 -4.54
CA ARG A 5 7.54 -38.40 -3.73
C ARG A 5 7.94 -37.21 -4.61
N SER A 6 7.64 -36.00 -4.17
CA SER A 6 8.14 -34.77 -4.81
C SER A 6 9.57 -34.51 -4.36
N ASP A 7 10.53 -34.70 -5.27
CA ASP A 7 11.92 -34.29 -5.06
C ASP A 7 12.03 -32.77 -5.18
N SER A 8 12.11 -32.08 -4.06
CA SER A 8 12.64 -30.72 -3.99
C SER A 8 14.17 -30.81 -4.06
N MET A 9 14.74 -30.33 -5.16
CA MET A 9 16.18 -30.19 -5.41
C MET A 9 16.84 -29.25 -4.38
N TYR A 10 17.22 -29.81 -3.23
CA TYR A 10 18.37 -29.36 -2.44
C TYR A 10 19.00 -30.62 -1.86
N ALA A 11 19.94 -31.20 -2.62
CA ALA A 11 20.71 -32.35 -2.15
C ALA A 11 22.17 -31.92 -2.04
N LEU A 12 22.59 -31.55 -0.84
CA LEU A 12 24.01 -31.54 -0.47
C LEU A 12 24.15 -32.29 0.86
N GLN A 13 24.47 -33.58 0.77
CA GLN A 13 25.16 -34.27 1.86
C GLN A 13 26.25 -35.19 1.30
N ASP A 14 27.32 -35.20 2.11
CA ASP A 14 28.50 -36.06 2.21
C ASP A 14 29.64 -35.98 1.19
N VAL A 15 30.80 -35.50 1.66
CA VAL A 15 32.12 -36.13 1.40
C VAL A 15 33.01 -36.05 2.65
N PRO A 16 33.50 -37.18 3.19
CA PRO A 16 34.61 -37.20 4.15
C PRO A 16 35.96 -37.24 3.42
N GLY A 17 36.92 -36.42 3.86
CA GLY A 17 38.31 -36.53 3.41
C GLY A 17 39.10 -35.23 3.52
N LYS A 18 39.95 -35.14 4.55
CA LYS A 18 41.05 -34.17 4.65
C LYS A 18 41.98 -34.32 3.45
N ASP A 19 42.24 -33.22 2.74
CA ASP A 19 43.57 -32.60 2.64
C ASP A 19 43.65 -31.55 1.52
N SER A 20 44.43 -30.51 1.80
CA SER A 20 45.10 -29.58 0.88
C SER A 20 44.28 -28.49 0.18
N PHE A 21 44.55 -27.26 0.64
CA PHE A 21 44.51 -25.98 -0.08
C PHE A 21 44.51 -26.07 -1.62
N LEU A 22 43.50 -25.47 -2.26
CA LEU A 22 43.66 -24.84 -3.57
C LEU A 22 42.79 -23.57 -3.68
N GLN A 23 43.47 -22.42 -3.63
CA GLN A 23 43.03 -21.17 -4.25
C GLN A 23 42.83 -21.42 -5.76
N SER A 24 41.58 -21.51 -6.21
CA SER A 24 41.20 -21.28 -7.60
C SER A 24 39.68 -21.24 -7.68
N THR A 25 39.07 -20.06 -7.47
CA THR A 25 37.72 -19.83 -7.96
C THR A 25 37.81 -19.74 -9.48
N GLN A 26 37.77 -20.88 -10.17
CA GLN A 26 37.39 -20.87 -11.58
C GLN A 26 35.95 -20.36 -11.65
N SER A 27 35.77 -19.07 -11.92
CA SER A 27 34.46 -18.51 -12.25
C SER A 27 33.89 -19.33 -13.39
N LEU A 28 32.79 -20.04 -13.12
CA LEU A 28 31.92 -20.55 -14.16
C LEU A 28 31.55 -19.38 -15.06
N THR A 29 32.05 -19.40 -16.30
CA THR A 29 31.60 -18.45 -17.32
C THR A 29 30.23 -18.94 -17.76
N LEU A 30 29.20 -18.45 -17.09
CA LEU A 30 27.82 -18.71 -17.46
C LEU A 30 27.48 -17.79 -18.61
N ILE A 31 27.21 -18.35 -19.79
CA ILE A 31 26.79 -17.58 -20.95
C ILE A 31 25.27 -17.52 -21.01
N PRO A 32 24.70 -16.39 -21.48
CA PRO A 32 23.27 -16.33 -21.75
C PRO A 32 22.89 -17.39 -22.78
N HIS A 33 21.96 -18.28 -22.45
CA HIS A 33 21.41 -19.26 -23.39
C HIS A 33 19.90 -19.06 -23.53
N THR A 34 19.43 -19.15 -24.77
CA THR A 34 18.00 -19.14 -25.13
C THR A 34 17.52 -20.57 -25.39
N ILE A 35 16.59 -21.08 -24.59
CA ILE A 35 15.72 -22.19 -24.98
C ILE A 35 14.30 -21.65 -24.85
N GLY A 36 13.62 -21.40 -25.98
CA GLY A 36 12.29 -20.77 -25.98
C GLY A 36 12.27 -19.35 -25.38
N HIS A 37 11.17 -19.00 -24.70
CA HIS A 37 10.92 -17.68 -24.09
C HIS A 37 11.61 -17.45 -22.72
N SER A 38 12.42 -18.38 -22.24
CA SER A 38 13.18 -18.25 -20.99
C SER A 38 14.68 -18.23 -21.25
N LYS A 39 15.38 -17.19 -20.78
CA LYS A 39 16.85 -17.20 -20.68
C LYS A 39 17.29 -17.43 -19.24
N GLY A 40 18.20 -18.39 -19.08
CA GLY A 40 18.87 -18.70 -17.83
C GLY A 40 20.40 -18.66 -18.02
N LEU A 41 21.12 -18.93 -16.93
CA LEU A 41 22.55 -19.19 -16.98
C LEU A 41 22.74 -20.63 -17.45
N VAL A 42 23.42 -20.85 -18.58
CA VAL A 42 23.82 -22.21 -19.00
C VAL A 42 25.30 -22.38 -18.78
N ALA A 43 25.63 -23.51 -18.18
CA ALA A 43 27.00 -23.92 -17.98
C ALA A 43 27.69 -24.08 -19.33
N THR A 44 28.83 -23.42 -19.51
CA THR A 44 29.69 -23.60 -20.70
C THR A 44 30.50 -24.89 -20.67
N LYS A 45 30.41 -25.64 -19.56
CA LYS A 45 31.11 -26.89 -19.28
C LYS A 45 30.22 -27.76 -18.41
N ASP A 46 30.48 -29.05 -18.40
CA ASP A 46 29.78 -29.99 -17.51
C ASP A 46 29.97 -29.57 -16.05
N ILE A 47 28.84 -29.36 -15.35
CA ILE A 47 28.83 -29.09 -13.91
C ILE A 47 28.75 -30.44 -13.23
N HIS A 48 29.91 -30.95 -12.80
CA HIS A 48 29.94 -32.16 -11.99
C HIS A 48 29.23 -31.93 -10.65
N ARG A 49 28.59 -32.98 -10.13
CA ARG A 49 27.94 -32.94 -8.81
C ARG A 49 28.94 -32.43 -7.76
N GLY A 50 28.51 -31.46 -6.94
CA GLY A 50 29.36 -30.81 -5.94
C GLY A 50 30.10 -29.55 -6.42
N THR A 51 29.96 -29.18 -7.70
CA THR A 51 30.56 -27.93 -8.20
C THR A 51 29.88 -26.70 -7.61
N ARG A 52 30.67 -25.80 -6.99
CA ARG A 52 30.18 -24.54 -6.41
C ARG A 52 29.94 -23.51 -7.52
N ILE A 53 28.68 -23.09 -7.68
CA ILE A 53 28.25 -22.17 -8.77
C ILE A 53 28.14 -20.72 -8.28
N HIS A 54 27.81 -20.53 -7.00
CA HIS A 54 27.70 -19.23 -6.36
C HIS A 54 28.18 -19.35 -4.91
N SER A 55 28.73 -18.26 -4.38
CA SER A 55 29.11 -18.15 -2.98
C SER A 55 28.84 -16.72 -2.54
N GLU A 56 28.17 -16.58 -1.41
CA GLU A 56 27.90 -15.31 -0.74
C GLU A 56 28.24 -15.49 0.74
N GLU A 57 28.80 -14.45 1.36
CA GLU A 57 29.03 -14.42 2.79
C GLU A 57 27.85 -13.74 3.51
N PRO A 58 27.28 -14.37 4.55
CA PRO A 58 26.16 -13.79 5.28
C PRO A 58 26.62 -12.57 6.10
N ILE A 59 25.81 -11.51 6.11
CA ILE A 59 26.08 -10.29 6.89
C ILE A 59 25.67 -10.41 8.36
N ILE A 60 24.79 -11.36 8.68
CA ILE A 60 24.37 -11.73 10.04
C ILE A 60 24.24 -13.24 10.07
N THR A 61 24.74 -13.89 11.13
CA THR A 61 24.62 -15.34 11.34
C THR A 61 24.00 -15.65 12.70
N VAL A 62 23.30 -16.77 12.81
CA VAL A 62 22.87 -17.36 14.09
C VAL A 62 23.20 -18.85 14.03
N PRO A 63 24.16 -19.32 14.84
CA PRO A 63 24.45 -20.75 14.97
C PRO A 63 23.29 -21.51 15.61
N SER A 64 23.13 -22.79 15.24
CA SER A 64 22.09 -23.68 15.77
C SER A 64 22.25 -23.97 17.27
N SER A 65 23.46 -23.84 17.83
CA SER A 65 23.67 -23.91 19.29
C SER A 65 22.95 -22.80 20.08
N ILE A 66 22.66 -21.66 19.45
CA ILE A 66 21.90 -20.58 20.07
C ILE A 66 20.40 -20.90 20.04
N THR A 67 19.98 -21.72 21.00
CA THR A 67 18.58 -22.15 21.14
C THR A 67 17.75 -21.19 22.00
N GLU A 68 18.40 -20.41 22.87
CA GLU A 68 17.70 -19.48 23.75
C GLU A 68 17.29 -18.21 23.01
N ALA A 69 15.99 -17.94 22.93
CA ALA A 69 15.43 -16.78 22.23
C ALA A 69 16.03 -15.43 22.68
N LYS A 70 16.40 -15.30 23.96
CA LYS A 70 17.03 -14.09 24.50
C LYS A 70 18.46 -13.91 23.94
N GLN A 71 19.23 -14.98 23.87
CA GLN A 71 20.59 -14.96 23.33
C GLN A 71 20.56 -14.68 21.82
N GLN A 72 19.64 -15.31 21.10
CA GLN A 72 19.43 -15.06 19.68
C GLN A 72 19.15 -13.58 19.38
N ARG A 73 18.26 -12.96 20.16
CA ARG A 73 17.95 -11.52 20.06
C ARG A 73 19.18 -10.64 20.25
N ILE A 74 19.97 -10.90 21.29
CA ILE A 74 21.18 -10.14 21.59
C ILE A 74 22.20 -10.30 20.45
N HIS A 75 22.39 -11.53 19.98
CA HIS A 75 23.35 -11.88 18.95
C HIS A 75 23.03 -11.20 17.60
N ILE A 76 21.75 -11.24 17.17
CA ILE A 76 21.30 -10.56 15.95
C ILE A 76 21.46 -9.05 16.10
N TYR A 77 21.06 -8.48 17.26
CA TYR A 77 21.12 -7.04 17.48
C TYR A 77 22.55 -6.50 17.42
N GLN A 78 23.51 -7.22 18.01
CA GLN A 78 24.92 -6.84 18.00
C GLN A 78 25.48 -6.81 16.57
N GLN A 79 25.29 -7.89 15.81
CA GLN A 79 25.75 -7.96 14.42
C GLN A 79 25.09 -6.90 13.53
N ALA A 80 23.77 -6.73 13.62
CA ALA A 80 23.04 -5.72 12.86
C ALA A 80 23.48 -4.28 13.20
N SER A 81 23.92 -4.04 14.45
CA SER A 81 24.41 -2.74 14.89
C SER A 81 25.83 -2.45 14.40
N SER A 82 26.63 -3.48 14.10
CA SER A 82 27.99 -3.36 13.56
C SER A 82 28.07 -3.34 12.03
N LEU A 83 26.95 -3.47 11.32
CA LEU A 83 26.92 -3.39 9.85
C LEU A 83 27.37 -2.02 9.35
N SER A 84 27.96 -1.98 8.14
CA SER A 84 28.20 -0.72 7.44
C SER A 84 26.88 0.00 7.12
N GLU A 85 26.92 1.31 6.88
CA GLU A 85 25.70 2.08 6.56
C GLU A 85 24.94 1.53 5.35
N ASP A 86 25.65 1.07 4.32
CA ASP A 86 25.03 0.48 3.13
C ASP A 86 24.45 -0.91 3.41
N GLN A 87 25.16 -1.76 4.16
CA GLN A 87 24.65 -3.07 4.58
C GLN A 87 23.44 -2.92 5.50
N LYS A 88 23.47 -1.96 6.42
CA LYS A 88 22.39 -1.66 7.34
C LYS A 88 21.19 -1.11 6.61
N ARG A 89 21.38 -0.21 5.63
CA ARG A 89 20.30 0.27 4.76
C ARG A 89 19.67 -0.88 3.98
N ALA A 90 20.48 -1.77 3.41
CA ALA A 90 20.00 -2.94 2.70
C ALA A 90 19.22 -3.89 3.62
N PHE A 91 19.78 -4.23 4.79
CA PHE A 91 19.14 -5.06 5.81
C PHE A 91 17.81 -4.47 6.29
N LEU A 92 17.76 -3.16 6.58
CA LEU A 92 16.54 -2.49 7.05
C LEU A 92 15.48 -2.32 5.95
N SER A 93 15.87 -2.46 4.68
CA SER A 93 14.97 -2.50 3.52
C SER A 93 14.43 -3.89 3.22
N MET A 94 14.97 -4.93 3.87
CA MET A 94 14.43 -6.28 3.79
C MET A 94 13.07 -6.32 4.48
N HIS A 95 12.21 -7.17 3.96
CA HIS A 95 10.85 -7.25 4.46
C HIS A 95 10.83 -7.84 5.88
N ASN A 96 9.86 -7.43 6.69
CA ASN A 96 9.69 -7.90 8.04
C ASN A 96 8.22 -8.24 8.30
N ILE A 97 7.89 -9.54 8.35
CA ILE A 97 6.50 -9.96 8.64
C ILE A 97 6.14 -9.79 10.13
N TYR A 98 7.14 -9.52 10.99
CA TYR A 98 6.95 -9.46 12.42
C TYR A 98 6.75 -8.01 12.92
N PRO A 99 5.83 -7.81 13.89
CA PRO A 99 5.74 -6.56 14.62
C PRO A 99 7.05 -6.12 15.25
N TYR A 100 7.25 -4.81 15.30
CA TYR A 100 8.30 -4.23 16.13
C TYR A 100 7.89 -2.88 16.72
N LYS A 101 8.38 -2.63 17.94
CA LYS A 101 8.28 -1.36 18.67
C LYS A 101 9.63 -0.66 18.80
N ASN A 102 10.72 -1.41 18.63
CA ASN A 102 12.08 -0.95 18.82
C ASN A 102 13.02 -1.66 17.84
N ALA A 103 14.27 -1.21 17.78
CA ALA A 103 15.28 -1.76 16.87
C ALA A 103 15.55 -3.26 17.11
N VAL A 104 15.53 -3.73 18.37
CA VAL A 104 15.78 -5.13 18.71
C VAL A 104 14.72 -6.03 18.09
N GLU A 105 13.44 -5.70 18.29
CA GLU A 105 12.33 -6.43 17.69
C GLU A 105 12.34 -6.33 16.16
N ARG A 106 12.71 -5.16 15.62
CA ARG A 106 12.79 -4.96 14.16
C ARG A 106 13.84 -5.86 13.54
N TYR A 107 15.04 -5.91 14.12
CA TYR A 107 16.14 -6.69 13.55
C TYR A 107 15.88 -8.19 13.68
N LEU A 108 15.33 -8.62 14.83
CA LEU A 108 14.89 -10.00 14.99
C LEU A 108 13.85 -10.38 13.93
N GLY A 109 12.84 -9.54 13.73
CA GLY A 109 11.78 -9.79 12.76
C GLY A 109 12.30 -9.91 11.33
N ILE A 110 13.15 -8.98 10.90
CA ILE A 110 13.80 -9.05 9.58
C ILE A 110 14.60 -10.35 9.46
N TYR A 111 15.37 -10.70 10.50
CA TYR A 111 16.17 -11.92 10.48
C TYR A 111 15.30 -13.17 10.36
N GLN A 112 14.24 -13.28 11.16
CA GLN A 112 13.31 -14.42 11.12
C GLN A 112 12.56 -14.51 9.79
N THR A 113 12.33 -13.38 9.12
CA THR A 113 11.62 -13.33 7.84
C THR A 113 12.51 -13.79 6.67
N ASN A 114 13.81 -13.48 6.71
CA ASN A 114 14.69 -13.60 5.54
C ASN A 114 15.90 -14.53 5.77
N GLY A 115 16.06 -15.09 6.97
CA GLY A 115 17.17 -15.96 7.32
C GLY A 115 17.14 -17.24 6.50
N LEU A 116 18.22 -17.51 5.77
CA LEU A 116 18.39 -18.74 5.01
C LEU A 116 19.20 -19.75 5.82
N PRO A 117 18.91 -21.06 5.72
CA PRO A 117 19.68 -22.09 6.39
C PRO A 117 21.14 -22.08 5.92
N ILE A 118 22.05 -22.33 6.85
CA ILE A 118 23.47 -22.50 6.62
C ILE A 118 23.81 -23.91 7.10
N GLU A 119 24.23 -24.76 6.18
CA GLU A 119 24.78 -26.08 6.48
C GLU A 119 26.30 -25.98 6.44
N ARG A 120 26.97 -26.37 7.52
CA ARG A 120 28.44 -26.41 7.60
C ARG A 120 28.90 -27.70 8.27
N ASP A 121 30.11 -28.13 7.95
CA ASP A 121 30.70 -29.34 8.52
C ASP A 121 30.90 -29.26 10.05
N ASP A 122 31.02 -28.06 10.60
CA ASP A 122 31.31 -27.79 12.01
C ASP A 122 30.06 -27.39 12.83
N GLU A 123 29.21 -26.51 12.30
CA GLU A 123 27.97 -26.12 12.97
C GLU A 123 26.93 -25.56 11.99
N ASP A 124 25.74 -26.16 11.97
CA ASP A 124 24.58 -25.64 11.24
C ASP A 124 24.09 -24.33 11.83
N GLY A 125 23.38 -23.54 11.04
CA GLY A 125 22.76 -22.32 11.51
C GLY A 125 21.87 -21.67 10.47
N SER A 126 21.75 -20.37 10.56
CA SER A 126 21.10 -19.55 9.55
C SER A 126 21.82 -18.22 9.37
N GLY A 127 21.55 -17.53 8.26
CA GLY A 127 22.14 -16.23 8.03
C GLY A 127 21.38 -15.35 7.05
N ILE A 128 21.74 -14.08 7.05
CA ILE A 128 21.18 -13.08 6.16
C ILE A 128 22.13 -12.84 5.00
N PHE A 129 21.57 -13.04 3.81
CA PHE A 129 22.26 -12.95 2.54
C PHE A 129 21.60 -11.82 1.75
N LEU A 130 22.28 -10.68 1.65
CA LEU A 130 21.75 -9.51 0.93
C LEU A 130 21.55 -9.80 -0.56
N GLU A 131 22.37 -10.69 -1.11
CA GLU A 131 22.48 -10.96 -2.52
C GLU A 131 21.60 -12.12 -2.98
N ALA A 132 21.38 -13.13 -2.12
CA ALA A 132 20.31 -14.12 -2.28
C ALA A 132 18.92 -13.50 -2.08
N TYR A 133 18.81 -12.40 -1.34
CA TYR A 133 17.59 -11.63 -1.19
C TYR A 133 17.31 -10.78 -2.45
N ILE A 134 16.54 -11.36 -3.38
CA ILE A 134 15.97 -10.64 -4.51
C ILE A 134 14.51 -10.31 -4.19
N ARG A 135 14.21 -9.05 -3.89
CA ARG A 135 12.83 -8.55 -3.98
C ARG A 135 12.37 -8.77 -5.42
N VAL A 136 11.43 -9.69 -5.59
CA VAL A 136 10.88 -10.09 -6.90
C VAL A 136 10.07 -8.94 -7.53
N HIS A 137 9.77 -7.90 -6.74
CA HIS A 137 8.84 -6.80 -7.07
C HIS A 137 9.47 -5.54 -7.69
N ASN A 138 10.75 -5.56 -8.07
CA ASN A 138 11.39 -4.39 -8.67
C ASN A 138 10.98 -4.19 -10.15
N ASN A 139 10.85 -2.96 -10.64
CA ASN A 139 10.59 -2.66 -12.06
C ASN A 139 11.70 -3.16 -13.01
N ARG A 140 11.42 -3.18 -14.32
CA ARG A 140 12.34 -3.68 -15.35
C ARG A 140 13.71 -3.05 -15.27
N LYS A 141 13.80 -1.73 -15.10
CA LYS A 141 15.09 -1.01 -15.01
C LYS A 141 15.88 -1.50 -13.80
N ALA A 142 15.27 -1.52 -12.61
CA ALA A 142 15.91 -1.97 -11.39
C ALA A 142 16.36 -3.44 -11.47
N ARG A 143 15.56 -4.33 -12.09
CA ARG A 143 15.96 -5.72 -12.35
C ARG A 143 17.15 -5.80 -13.31
N GLN A 144 17.13 -5.04 -14.40
CA GLN A 144 18.22 -4.98 -15.38
C GLN A 144 19.50 -4.45 -14.76
N ASP A 145 19.43 -3.34 -14.04
CA ASP A 145 20.57 -2.68 -13.43
C ASP A 145 21.20 -3.58 -12.36
N LYS A 146 20.38 -4.20 -11.48
CA LYS A 146 20.87 -5.15 -10.46
C LYS A 146 21.54 -6.37 -11.10
N LEU A 147 20.94 -6.98 -12.11
CA LEU A 147 21.50 -8.17 -12.77
C LEU A 147 22.75 -7.86 -13.61
N ARG A 148 22.79 -6.71 -14.30
CA ARG A 148 23.97 -6.27 -15.05
C ARG A 148 25.14 -5.93 -14.14
N ALA A 149 24.89 -5.14 -13.08
CA ALA A 149 25.94 -4.73 -12.15
C ALA A 149 26.59 -5.96 -11.49
N LYS A 150 25.80 -6.97 -11.16
CA LYS A 150 26.26 -8.12 -10.38
C LYS A 150 26.76 -9.29 -11.22
N PHE A 151 26.07 -9.62 -12.30
CA PHE A 151 26.34 -10.81 -13.09
C PHE A 151 26.83 -10.50 -14.50
N GLY A 152 26.92 -9.22 -14.89
CA GLY A 152 27.30 -8.80 -16.24
C GLY A 152 26.28 -9.18 -17.31
N ILE A 153 25.09 -9.68 -16.93
CA ILE A 153 24.08 -10.18 -17.86
C ILE A 153 22.78 -9.36 -17.80
N PRO A 154 22.21 -9.01 -18.96
CA PRO A 154 20.88 -8.41 -19.01
C PRO A 154 19.80 -9.46 -18.73
N CYS A 155 18.75 -9.06 -18.01
CA CYS A 155 17.59 -9.93 -17.81
C CYS A 155 16.78 -10.07 -19.10
N SER A 156 16.23 -11.25 -19.34
CA SER A 156 15.32 -11.48 -20.49
C SER A 156 14.27 -12.53 -20.14
N CYS A 157 13.83 -12.53 -18.87
CA CYS A 157 12.65 -13.27 -18.46
C CYS A 157 11.39 -12.71 -19.15
N GLY A 158 10.29 -13.46 -19.12
CA GLY A 158 9.01 -13.03 -19.70
C GLY A 158 8.62 -11.60 -19.33
N LEU A 159 8.82 -11.19 -18.07
CA LEU A 159 8.55 -9.81 -17.60
C LEU A 159 9.48 -8.75 -18.21
N CYS A 160 10.78 -9.06 -18.38
CA CYS A 160 11.74 -8.12 -18.98
C CYS A 160 11.69 -8.11 -20.53
N SER A 161 11.00 -9.08 -21.12
CA SER A 161 10.80 -9.26 -22.55
C SER A 161 9.41 -8.84 -23.03
N LEU A 162 8.56 -8.29 -22.16
CA LEU A 162 7.26 -7.74 -22.54
C LEU A 162 7.39 -6.64 -23.61
N PRO A 163 6.39 -6.52 -24.51
CA PRO A 163 6.22 -5.35 -25.37
C PRO A 163 6.27 -4.03 -24.58
N ALA A 164 6.62 -2.92 -25.24
CA ALA A 164 6.91 -1.66 -24.54
C ALA A 164 5.72 -1.10 -23.74
N ASP A 165 4.50 -1.25 -24.26
CA ASP A 165 3.24 -0.92 -23.60
C ASP A 165 2.98 -1.80 -22.37
N GLN A 166 3.03 -3.12 -22.53
CA GLN A 166 2.84 -4.07 -21.43
C GLN A 166 3.95 -3.98 -20.36
N SER A 167 5.18 -3.67 -20.78
CA SER A 167 6.30 -3.41 -19.87
C SER A 167 6.05 -2.15 -19.05
N ARG A 168 5.54 -1.07 -19.66
CA ARG A 168 5.22 0.17 -18.93
C ARG A 168 4.12 -0.06 -17.90
N GLU A 169 3.04 -0.74 -18.27
CA GLU A 169 1.95 -1.09 -17.35
C GLU A 169 2.44 -1.97 -16.20
N SER A 170 3.24 -3.01 -16.51
CA SER A 170 3.84 -3.85 -15.48
C SER A 170 4.80 -3.08 -14.58
N ASP A 171 5.58 -2.15 -15.11
CA ASP A 171 6.54 -1.35 -14.33
C ASP A 171 5.80 -0.38 -13.41
N GLN A 172 4.78 0.34 -13.89
CA GLN A 172 3.92 1.20 -13.08
C GLN A 172 3.27 0.43 -11.92
N ARG A 173 2.77 -0.77 -12.20
CA ARG A 173 2.19 -1.66 -11.18
C ARG A 173 3.21 -2.08 -10.13
N LEU A 174 4.41 -2.50 -10.54
CA LEU A 174 5.47 -2.94 -9.63
C LEU A 174 6.04 -1.80 -8.79
N ASP A 175 6.17 -0.61 -9.39
CA ASP A 175 6.55 0.61 -8.69
C ASP A 175 5.49 0.96 -7.64
N ARG A 176 4.20 0.85 -7.99
CA ARG A 176 3.11 1.06 -7.04
C ARG A 176 3.12 0.04 -5.90
N ILE A 177 3.35 -1.24 -6.19
CA ILE A 177 3.48 -2.28 -5.15
C ILE A 177 4.64 -1.96 -4.20
N THR A 178 5.78 -1.52 -4.75
CA THR A 178 6.97 -1.15 -3.98
C THR A 178 6.70 0.07 -3.10
N GLU A 179 5.97 1.05 -3.62
CA GLU A 179 5.52 2.22 -2.86
C GLU A 179 4.58 1.81 -1.71
N LEU A 180 3.58 0.97 -1.99
CA LEU A 180 2.63 0.47 -0.99
C LEU A 180 3.33 -0.33 0.11
N ASP A 181 4.30 -1.18 -0.23
CA ASP A 181 5.17 -1.87 0.72
C ASP A 181 5.85 -0.87 1.67
N GLY A 182 6.44 0.20 1.13
CA GLY A 182 7.06 1.24 1.93
C GLY A 182 6.09 1.91 2.90
N ILE A 183 4.88 2.24 2.44
CA ILE A 183 3.84 2.88 3.25
C ILE A 183 3.36 1.96 4.38
N ILE A 184 3.17 0.67 4.08
CA ILE A 184 2.70 -0.35 5.03
C ILE A 184 3.80 -0.63 6.08
N ASP A 185 5.06 -0.78 5.65
CA ASP A 185 6.18 -1.16 6.52
C ASP A 185 6.65 -0.01 7.43
N GLN A 186 6.58 1.26 6.99
CA GLN A 186 7.18 2.41 7.70
C GLN A 186 6.65 2.64 9.12
N GLY A 187 5.38 2.32 9.37
CA GLY A 187 4.74 2.60 10.65
C GLY A 187 4.93 1.54 11.74
N GLY A 188 5.42 0.34 11.38
CA GLY A 188 5.45 -0.80 12.28
C GLY A 188 4.12 -1.05 13.00
N ALA A 189 4.16 -1.56 14.24
CA ALA A 189 2.95 -1.84 15.01
C ALA A 189 2.09 -0.59 15.30
N MET A 190 2.70 0.60 15.37
CA MET A 190 2.00 1.86 15.67
C MET A 190 1.28 2.44 14.44
N GLY A 191 1.82 2.26 13.23
CA GLY A 191 1.18 2.69 11.98
C GLY A 191 -0.16 1.99 11.75
N PHE A 192 -0.25 0.71 12.09
CA PHE A 192 -1.49 -0.06 12.03
C PHE A 192 -2.57 0.41 12.99
N LEU A 193 -2.23 1.14 14.05
CA LEU A 193 -3.19 1.61 15.06
C LEU A 193 -3.65 3.05 14.83
N SER A 194 -2.79 3.91 14.26
CA SER A 194 -3.11 5.33 14.05
C SER A 194 -4.24 5.53 13.04
N SER A 195 -4.18 4.83 11.90
CA SER A 195 -5.13 4.98 10.79
C SER A 195 -5.48 3.62 10.16
N PRO A 196 -6.08 2.67 10.91
CA PRO A 196 -6.20 1.27 10.50
C PRO A 196 -7.03 1.06 9.24
N LEU A 197 -8.12 1.82 9.03
CA LEU A 197 -8.93 1.73 7.82
C LEU A 197 -8.18 2.20 6.57
N ARG A 198 -7.29 3.18 6.72
CA ARG A 198 -6.49 3.70 5.61
C ARG A 198 -5.42 2.71 5.20
N ILE A 199 -4.72 2.11 6.17
CA ILE A 199 -3.73 1.07 5.88
C ILE A 199 -4.42 -0.15 5.24
N LEU A 200 -5.61 -0.53 5.71
CA LEU A 200 -6.41 -1.58 5.05
C LEU A 200 -6.73 -1.24 3.59
N GLY A 201 -6.99 0.03 3.26
CA GLY A 201 -7.18 0.48 1.88
C GLY A 201 -5.94 0.26 1.02
N TYR A 202 -4.75 0.56 1.54
CA TYR A 202 -3.48 0.31 0.86
C TYR A 202 -3.19 -1.18 0.68
N VAL A 203 -3.42 -1.98 1.72
CA VAL A 203 -3.28 -3.44 1.66
C VAL A 203 -4.26 -4.05 0.66
N GLU A 204 -5.50 -3.57 0.62
CA GLU A 204 -6.47 -4.02 -0.37
C GLU A 204 -6.03 -3.68 -1.80
N GLN A 205 -5.58 -2.44 -2.03
CA GLN A 205 -5.03 -2.05 -3.32
C GLN A 205 -3.88 -2.97 -3.72
N GLN A 206 -2.97 -3.24 -2.81
CA GLN A 206 -1.85 -4.14 -3.06
C GLN A 206 -2.31 -5.54 -3.46
N ILE A 207 -3.30 -6.11 -2.76
CA ILE A 207 -3.92 -7.40 -3.09
C ILE A 207 -4.55 -7.39 -4.49
N ARG A 208 -5.22 -6.31 -4.89
CA ARG A 208 -5.78 -6.17 -6.25
C ARG A 208 -4.69 -6.18 -7.32
N LEU A 209 -3.63 -5.39 -7.13
CA LEU A 209 -2.49 -5.33 -8.06
C LEU A 209 -1.81 -6.69 -8.22
N TYR A 210 -1.78 -7.53 -7.17
CA TYR A 210 -1.33 -8.92 -7.27
C TYR A 210 -2.34 -9.84 -7.97
N ASN A 211 -3.63 -9.77 -7.63
CA ASN A 211 -4.65 -10.66 -8.20
C ASN A 211 -4.88 -10.44 -9.70
N GLU A 212 -4.77 -9.21 -10.19
CA GLU A 212 -4.99 -8.90 -11.61
C GLU A 212 -3.90 -9.47 -12.52
N HIS A 213 -2.66 -9.62 -12.01
CA HIS A 213 -1.49 -9.87 -12.87
C HIS A 213 -0.59 -11.03 -12.43
N THR A 214 -0.62 -11.42 -11.14
CA THR A 214 0.24 -12.47 -10.57
C THR A 214 -0.44 -13.22 -9.40
N PRO A 215 -1.50 -14.02 -9.63
CA PRO A 215 -2.34 -14.62 -8.57
C PRO A 215 -1.67 -15.66 -7.64
N GLY A 216 -0.37 -15.94 -7.82
CA GLY A 216 0.40 -16.89 -7.00
C GLY A 216 1.69 -16.29 -6.45
N ASP A 217 1.84 -14.97 -6.50
CA ASP A 217 3.02 -14.29 -5.97
C ASP A 217 3.05 -14.37 -4.44
N VAL A 218 4.22 -14.64 -3.86
CA VAL A 218 4.40 -14.69 -2.40
C VAL A 218 4.03 -13.35 -1.75
N GLY A 219 4.18 -12.24 -2.47
CA GLY A 219 3.75 -10.91 -2.06
C GLY A 219 2.25 -10.80 -1.82
N LEU A 220 1.40 -11.54 -2.55
CA LEU A 220 -0.04 -11.62 -2.28
C LEU A 220 -0.32 -12.27 -0.92
N THR A 221 0.40 -13.37 -0.66
CA THR A 221 0.29 -14.11 0.60
C THR A 221 0.65 -13.21 1.79
N ARG A 222 1.72 -12.45 1.63
CA ARG A 222 2.15 -11.45 2.61
C ARG A 222 1.12 -10.34 2.81
N ALA A 223 0.53 -9.79 1.75
CA ALA A 223 -0.48 -8.74 1.88
C ALA A 223 -1.71 -9.21 2.66
N TYR A 224 -2.12 -10.47 2.52
CA TYR A 224 -3.16 -11.05 3.37
C TYR A 224 -2.77 -11.11 4.85
N LEU A 225 -1.52 -11.44 5.16
CA LEU A 225 -1.04 -11.42 6.53
C LEU A 225 -1.08 -10.01 7.13
N GLU A 226 -0.68 -8.98 6.37
CA GLU A 226 -0.76 -7.59 6.83
C GLU A 226 -2.20 -7.19 7.21
N ALA A 227 -3.18 -7.53 6.36
CA ALA A 227 -4.59 -7.32 6.68
C ALA A 227 -5.00 -8.04 7.98
N ALA A 228 -4.62 -9.31 8.14
CA ALA A 228 -4.91 -10.08 9.34
C ALA A 228 -4.36 -9.40 10.60
N GLN A 229 -3.10 -8.96 10.57
CA GLN A 229 -2.46 -8.33 11.71
C GLN A 229 -3.14 -7.01 12.11
N ILE A 230 -3.63 -6.22 11.15
CA ILE A 230 -4.39 -4.98 11.43
C ILE A 230 -5.71 -5.30 12.16
N PHE A 231 -6.45 -6.31 11.69
CA PHE A 231 -7.70 -6.73 12.32
C PHE A 231 -7.48 -7.28 13.73
N ILE A 232 -6.52 -8.19 13.90
CA ILE A 232 -6.19 -8.79 15.20
C ILE A 232 -5.72 -7.71 16.19
N ALA A 233 -4.90 -6.76 15.74
CA ALA A 233 -4.45 -5.64 16.58
C ALA A 233 -5.59 -4.74 17.09
N ASN A 234 -6.72 -4.70 16.38
CA ASN A 234 -7.92 -3.94 16.76
C ASN A 234 -9.02 -4.81 17.40
N GLY A 235 -8.73 -6.08 17.66
CA GLY A 235 -9.61 -7.03 18.34
C GLY A 235 -10.62 -7.74 17.43
N ASP A 236 -10.52 -7.60 16.11
CA ASP A 236 -11.45 -8.19 15.15
C ASP A 236 -11.00 -9.60 14.74
N LEU A 237 -11.27 -10.59 15.60
CA LEU A 237 -10.78 -11.96 15.41
C LEU A 237 -11.45 -12.66 14.23
N ALA A 238 -12.72 -12.34 13.91
CA ALA A 238 -13.45 -12.90 12.77
C ALA A 238 -12.71 -12.63 11.45
N ARG A 239 -12.40 -11.35 11.17
CA ARG A 239 -11.67 -10.97 9.96
C ARG A 239 -10.20 -11.38 10.03
N GLY A 240 -9.58 -11.25 11.20
CA GLY A 240 -8.21 -11.69 11.44
C GLY A 240 -7.98 -13.15 11.02
N ARG A 241 -8.91 -14.04 11.38
CA ARG A 241 -8.88 -15.45 10.98
C ARG A 241 -8.96 -15.64 9.46
N ILE A 242 -9.95 -15.03 8.80
CA ILE A 242 -10.17 -15.18 7.35
C ILE A 242 -8.93 -14.76 6.56
N PHE A 243 -8.31 -13.63 6.92
CA PHE A 243 -7.11 -13.16 6.24
C PHE A 243 -5.89 -14.05 6.54
N THR A 244 -5.77 -14.59 7.75
CA THR A 244 -4.72 -15.56 8.08
C THR A 244 -4.90 -16.86 7.29
N GLU A 245 -6.13 -17.36 7.13
CA GLU A 245 -6.45 -18.53 6.31
C GLU A 245 -6.04 -18.34 4.85
N ARG A 246 -6.30 -17.16 4.28
CA ARG A 246 -5.85 -16.80 2.92
C ARG A 246 -4.33 -16.79 2.80
N ALA A 247 -3.62 -16.25 3.80
CA ALA A 247 -2.17 -16.27 3.82
C ALA A 247 -1.62 -17.70 3.91
N VAL A 248 -2.13 -18.52 4.83
CA VAL A 248 -1.72 -19.93 4.96
C VAL A 248 -1.95 -20.72 3.67
N SER A 249 -3.06 -20.49 2.98
CA SER A 249 -3.34 -21.12 1.68
C SER A 249 -2.31 -20.74 0.61
N GLY A 250 -1.94 -19.46 0.54
CA GLY A 250 -0.91 -18.96 -0.38
C GLY A 250 0.48 -19.55 -0.10
N TRP A 251 0.89 -19.62 1.16
CA TRP A 251 2.17 -20.24 1.54
C TRP A 251 2.18 -21.75 1.32
N ARG A 252 1.07 -22.44 1.59
CA ARG A 252 0.97 -23.88 1.30
C ARG A 252 1.16 -24.16 -0.19
N THR A 253 0.65 -23.27 -1.05
CA THR A 253 0.81 -23.37 -2.50
C THR A 253 2.25 -23.06 -2.93
N SER A 254 2.90 -22.06 -2.32
CA SER A 254 4.22 -21.57 -2.73
C SER A 254 5.40 -22.36 -2.13
N TYR A 255 5.26 -22.81 -0.88
CA TYR A 255 6.32 -23.37 -0.05
C TYR A 255 5.99 -24.75 0.55
N GLY A 256 4.80 -25.31 0.28
CA GLY A 256 4.41 -26.63 0.77
C GLY A 256 4.20 -26.66 2.29
N GLY A 257 4.69 -27.71 2.96
CA GLY A 257 4.53 -27.94 4.40
C GLY A 257 5.56 -27.21 5.28
N SER A 258 5.86 -25.95 4.95
CA SER A 258 6.91 -25.18 5.62
C SER A 258 6.57 -24.83 7.09
N THR A 259 7.58 -24.37 7.83
CA THR A 259 7.43 -23.91 9.23
C THR A 259 6.41 -22.79 9.36
N GLU A 260 6.35 -21.88 8.39
CA GLU A 260 5.40 -20.77 8.34
C GLU A 260 3.98 -21.31 8.28
N VAL A 261 3.72 -22.31 7.41
CA VAL A 261 2.40 -22.94 7.31
C VAL A 261 2.00 -23.56 8.65
N ILE A 262 2.91 -24.26 9.34
CA ILE A 262 2.61 -24.86 10.65
C ILE A 262 2.32 -23.78 11.71
N GLN A 263 3.15 -22.74 11.79
CA GLN A 263 3.01 -21.67 12.76
C GLN A 263 1.71 -20.88 12.56
N PHE A 264 1.43 -20.46 11.33
CA PHE A 264 0.25 -19.65 11.03
C PHE A 264 -1.05 -20.46 11.01
N ASN A 265 -1.02 -21.79 10.82
CA ASN A 265 -2.20 -22.62 11.08
C ASN A 265 -2.64 -22.56 12.56
N LYS A 266 -1.71 -22.52 13.51
CA LYS A 266 -2.06 -22.32 14.93
C LYS A 266 -2.73 -20.97 15.16
N LEU A 267 -2.31 -19.95 14.41
CA LEU A 267 -2.92 -18.62 14.47
C LEU A 267 -4.30 -18.57 13.82
N VAL A 268 -4.59 -19.42 12.83
CA VAL A 268 -5.96 -19.61 12.31
C VAL A 268 -6.88 -20.19 13.38
N GLU A 269 -6.39 -21.19 14.14
CA GLU A 269 -7.15 -21.83 15.22
C GLU A 269 -7.43 -20.86 16.38
N ASP A 270 -6.42 -20.11 16.80
CA ASP A 270 -6.55 -19.08 17.84
C ASP A 270 -5.87 -17.76 17.41
N PRO A 271 -6.60 -16.86 16.73
CA PRO A 271 -6.07 -15.56 16.34
C PRO A 271 -5.76 -14.66 17.55
N SER A 272 -6.32 -14.95 18.73
CA SER A 272 -6.08 -14.17 19.94
C SER A 272 -4.70 -14.43 20.55
N ALA A 273 -4.06 -15.55 20.19
CA ALA A 273 -2.69 -15.87 20.54
C ALA A 273 -1.65 -14.95 19.85
N HIS A 274 -2.06 -14.14 18.87
CA HIS A 274 -1.17 -13.17 18.25
C HIS A 274 -0.68 -12.12 19.23
N SER A 275 0.61 -11.78 19.17
CA SER A 275 1.24 -10.80 20.08
C SER A 275 0.68 -9.37 20.01
N ARG A 276 -0.09 -9.03 18.98
CA ARG A 276 -0.77 -7.72 18.84
C ARG A 276 -2.21 -7.70 19.32
N TYR A 277 -2.81 -8.85 19.62
CA TYR A 277 -4.18 -8.87 20.13
C TYR A 277 -4.26 -8.06 21.44
N GLY A 278 -5.32 -7.25 21.57
CA GLY A 278 -5.51 -6.39 22.74
C GLY A 278 -4.87 -5.01 22.67
N TYR A 279 -4.15 -4.65 21.60
CA TYR A 279 -3.57 -3.30 21.47
C TYR A 279 -4.66 -2.24 21.33
N SER A 280 -5.69 -2.55 20.56
CA SER A 280 -6.95 -1.83 20.46
C SER A 280 -8.07 -2.86 20.47
N MET A 281 -9.20 -2.52 21.07
CA MET A 281 -10.41 -3.36 21.08
C MET A 281 -11.60 -2.67 20.40
N LYS A 282 -11.32 -1.62 19.62
CA LYS A 282 -12.35 -0.82 18.94
C LYS A 282 -13.19 -1.63 17.95
N TRP A 283 -12.66 -2.76 17.45
CA TRP A 283 -13.33 -3.63 16.47
C TRP A 283 -13.58 -5.03 17.02
N LYS A 284 -13.74 -5.16 18.34
CA LYS A 284 -13.90 -6.45 19.02
C LYS A 284 -14.95 -7.34 18.33
N THR A 285 -14.52 -8.50 17.85
CA THR A 285 -15.35 -9.61 17.38
C THR A 285 -14.72 -10.92 17.84
N SER A 286 -15.55 -11.94 18.08
CA SER A 286 -15.11 -13.33 18.23
C SER A 286 -14.91 -13.99 16.86
N VAL A 287 -14.22 -15.13 16.82
CA VAL A 287 -13.95 -15.88 15.58
C VAL A 287 -15.22 -16.37 14.88
N ASP A 288 -16.33 -16.51 15.61
CA ASP A 288 -17.60 -17.05 15.10
C ASP A 288 -18.54 -15.97 14.54
N GLU A 289 -18.21 -14.68 14.71
CA GLU A 289 -19.02 -13.54 14.23
C GLU A 289 -18.81 -13.23 12.74
N VAL A 290 -18.58 -14.27 11.93
CA VAL A 290 -18.53 -14.19 10.46
C VAL A 290 -19.95 -14.29 9.90
N PRO A 291 -20.46 -13.29 9.15
CA PRO A 291 -21.78 -13.34 8.53
C PRO A 291 -21.86 -14.49 7.51
N ARG A 292 -22.96 -15.26 7.55
CA ARG A 292 -23.16 -16.44 6.69
C ARG A 292 -24.03 -16.16 5.45
N ASP A 293 -24.90 -15.16 5.53
CA ASP A 293 -25.96 -14.91 4.52
C ASP A 293 -25.80 -13.54 3.84
N LEU A 294 -24.56 -13.14 3.51
CA LEU A 294 -24.30 -11.93 2.75
C LEU A 294 -24.01 -12.26 1.29
N GLU A 295 -24.60 -11.49 0.38
CA GLU A 295 -24.21 -11.47 -1.03
C GLU A 295 -22.72 -11.13 -1.19
N PRO A 296 -22.04 -11.56 -2.26
CA PRO A 296 -20.59 -11.41 -2.42
C PRO A 296 -20.06 -9.98 -2.22
N ASP A 297 -20.77 -8.98 -2.74
CA ASP A 297 -20.41 -7.56 -2.60
C ASP A 297 -20.57 -7.06 -1.17
N ASP A 298 -21.64 -7.47 -0.49
CA ASP A 298 -21.89 -7.12 0.91
C ASP A 298 -20.90 -7.82 1.84
N PHE A 299 -20.55 -9.06 1.54
CA PHE A 299 -19.47 -9.76 2.22
C PHE A 299 -18.13 -9.06 2.01
N GLY A 300 -17.82 -8.64 0.79
CA GLY A 300 -16.62 -7.87 0.48
C GLY A 300 -16.56 -6.54 1.25
N ASN A 301 -17.68 -5.82 1.33
CA ASN A 301 -17.80 -4.59 2.12
C ASN A 301 -17.61 -4.85 3.61
N TRP A 302 -18.23 -5.90 4.14
CA TRP A 302 -18.00 -6.34 5.51
C TRP A 302 -16.54 -6.69 5.74
N LEU A 303 -15.94 -7.53 4.89
CA LEU A 303 -14.57 -8.04 5.05
C LEU A 303 -13.55 -6.89 5.15
N TRP A 304 -13.72 -5.84 4.36
CA TRP A 304 -12.84 -4.67 4.34
C TRP A 304 -13.27 -3.53 5.27
N LYS A 305 -14.27 -3.75 6.14
CA LYS A 305 -14.92 -2.72 6.98
C LYS A 305 -15.25 -1.44 6.18
N ARG A 306 -15.65 -1.60 4.92
CA ARG A 306 -16.17 -0.48 4.14
C ARG A 306 -17.47 -0.05 4.79
N LYS A 307 -17.68 1.26 4.87
CA LYS A 307 -19.04 1.76 5.10
C LYS A 307 -19.92 1.13 4.03
N LYS A 308 -21.07 0.58 4.45
CA LYS A 308 -22.12 0.11 3.55
C LYS A 308 -22.25 1.15 2.45
N ALA A 309 -22.22 0.72 1.18
CA ALA A 309 -22.28 1.63 0.03
C ALA A 309 -23.27 2.73 0.37
N THR A 310 -22.80 3.97 0.34
CA THR A 310 -23.63 5.14 0.57
C THR A 310 -24.93 4.87 -0.19
N THR A 311 -26.05 4.86 0.53
CA THR A 311 -27.39 4.65 -0.05
C THR A 311 -27.43 5.38 -1.39
N PRO A 312 -27.89 4.76 -2.51
CA PRO A 312 -27.82 5.38 -3.82
C PRO A 312 -28.23 6.87 -3.74
N GLY A 313 -27.26 7.77 -3.98
CA GLY A 313 -27.45 9.23 -3.83
C GLY A 313 -26.72 9.91 -2.66
N GLN A 314 -26.05 9.21 -1.74
CA GLN A 314 -25.29 9.82 -0.65
C GLN A 314 -23.85 10.18 -1.08
N LEU A 315 -23.53 11.47 -0.96
CA LEU A 315 -22.30 12.10 -1.45
C LEU A 315 -21.17 12.07 -0.42
N ALA A 316 -19.91 12.17 -0.85
CA ALA A 316 -18.77 12.25 0.07
C ALA A 316 -18.84 13.51 0.95
N ASP A 317 -18.82 13.36 2.26
CA ASP A 317 -18.81 14.49 3.19
C ASP A 317 -17.40 15.03 3.33
N LEU A 318 -17.21 16.28 2.91
CA LEU A 318 -15.92 16.93 3.07
C LEU A 318 -15.49 16.92 4.56
N ARG A 319 -16.37 17.02 5.56
CA ARG A 319 -15.92 17.00 6.96
C ARG A 319 -15.51 15.63 7.49
N SER A 320 -15.64 14.56 6.71
CA SER A 320 -15.29 13.22 7.15
C SER A 320 -13.78 13.07 7.36
N ARG A 321 -13.32 12.99 8.62
CA ARG A 321 -11.90 12.76 8.96
C ARG A 321 -11.37 11.40 8.55
N ALA A 322 -12.27 10.43 8.37
CA ALA A 322 -11.92 9.12 7.83
C ALA A 322 -11.56 9.21 6.34
N THR A 323 -12.19 10.11 5.59
CA THR A 323 -11.98 10.30 4.15
C THR A 323 -10.95 11.39 3.86
N PHE A 324 -10.96 12.46 4.67
CA PHE A 324 -10.17 13.67 4.54
C PHE A 324 -9.47 13.99 5.89
N PRO A 325 -8.44 13.22 6.26
CA PRO A 325 -7.67 13.41 7.48
C PRO A 325 -6.91 14.74 7.50
N GLY A 326 -6.52 15.20 8.69
CA GLY A 326 -5.54 16.30 8.80
C GLY A 326 -4.13 15.81 8.48
N PHE A 327 -3.20 16.75 8.29
CA PHE A 327 -1.81 16.47 7.96
C PHE A 327 -1.10 15.64 9.03
N GLY A 328 -1.38 15.92 10.31
CA GLY A 328 -0.82 15.17 11.43
C GLY A 328 -1.29 13.71 11.54
N ASP A 329 -2.39 13.37 10.86
CA ASP A 329 -2.97 12.02 10.85
C ASP A 329 -2.50 11.20 9.62
N LEU A 330 -1.70 11.81 8.74
CA LEU A 330 -1.07 11.12 7.63
C LEU A 330 0.18 10.38 8.14
N PRO A 331 0.46 9.16 7.67
CA PRO A 331 1.75 8.53 7.93
C PRO A 331 2.87 9.47 7.42
N HIS A 332 4.00 9.49 8.15
CA HIS A 332 5.07 10.49 8.00
C HIS A 332 5.66 10.63 6.59
N GLU A 333 5.32 9.73 5.67
CA GLU A 333 5.62 9.86 4.25
C GLU A 333 4.41 9.49 3.37
N ARG A 334 3.37 10.34 3.42
CA ARG A 334 2.61 10.80 2.24
C ARG A 334 1.11 10.40 2.11
N ALA A 335 0.38 11.24 1.34
CA ALA A 335 -0.97 11.18 0.70
C ALA A 335 -2.24 11.57 1.49
N THR A 336 -3.27 11.98 0.73
CA THR A 336 -4.68 12.35 1.01
C THR A 336 -4.97 13.86 1.10
N LEU A 337 -5.99 14.31 0.34
CA LEU A 337 -6.58 15.66 0.25
C LEU A 337 -6.19 16.59 1.41
N ILE A 338 -5.00 17.15 1.31
CA ILE A 338 -4.54 18.18 2.23
C ILE A 338 -5.35 19.41 1.86
N ARG A 339 -6.30 19.73 2.74
CA ARG A 339 -7.15 20.89 2.62
C ARG A 339 -6.44 22.04 3.25
N THR A 340 -5.87 22.88 2.43
CA THR A 340 -5.08 23.96 2.98
C THR A 340 -5.50 25.32 2.50
N THR A 341 -5.70 26.21 3.45
CA THR A 341 -5.88 27.64 3.16
C THR A 341 -4.50 28.29 3.08
N LEU A 342 -4.15 28.91 1.94
CA LEU A 342 -2.86 29.57 1.77
C LEU A 342 -2.72 30.75 2.76
N LYS A 343 -1.62 30.79 3.52
CA LYS A 343 -1.27 31.87 4.46
C LYS A 343 -0.17 32.80 3.94
N THR A 344 0.83 32.28 3.24
CA THR A 344 2.03 33.00 2.81
C THR A 344 2.39 32.72 1.35
N GLU A 345 2.85 33.74 0.63
CA GLU A 345 3.31 33.68 -0.76
C GLU A 345 4.86 33.79 -0.79
N ILE A 346 5.59 32.77 -0.30
CA ILE A 346 7.07 32.81 -0.26
C ILE A 346 7.67 31.73 -1.15
N TRP A 347 7.87 32.02 -2.43
CA TRP A 347 8.42 31.03 -3.37
C TRP A 347 9.80 30.46 -2.93
N PRO A 348 10.06 29.13 -2.97
CA PRO A 348 9.25 28.00 -3.47
C PRO A 348 8.39 27.29 -2.40
N ARG A 349 8.06 27.98 -1.32
CA ARG A 349 7.38 27.47 -0.12
C ARG A 349 6.08 28.22 0.17
N ALA A 350 4.97 27.51 0.24
CA ALA A 350 3.70 28.08 0.68
C ALA A 350 3.32 27.50 2.05
N ASP A 351 2.98 28.33 3.05
CA ASP A 351 2.42 27.81 4.30
C ASP A 351 0.89 27.77 4.25
N HIS A 352 0.34 26.73 4.87
CA HIS A 352 -0.99 26.24 4.55
C HIS A 352 -1.64 25.61 5.79
N ASP A 353 -2.84 26.04 6.18
CA ASP A 353 -3.52 25.45 7.35
C ASP A 353 -4.34 24.23 6.95
N ASP A 354 -4.00 23.06 7.47
CA ASP A 354 -4.72 21.83 7.21
C ASP A 354 -6.14 21.83 7.82
N ALA A 355 -6.86 20.73 7.66
CA ALA A 355 -8.19 20.60 8.22
C ALA A 355 -8.21 20.61 9.78
N ASN A 356 -7.08 20.48 10.47
CA ASN A 356 -6.92 20.57 11.93
C ASN A 356 -6.35 21.94 12.36
N ASP A 357 -6.40 22.96 11.49
CA ASP A 357 -5.82 24.29 11.72
C ASP A 357 -4.30 24.27 11.99
N LYS A 358 -3.62 23.19 11.59
CA LYS A 358 -2.17 23.06 11.70
C LYS A 358 -1.52 23.64 10.44
N THR A 359 -0.57 24.55 10.62
CA THR A 359 0.22 25.09 9.51
C THR A 359 1.22 24.07 9.01
N VAL A 360 1.16 23.77 7.70
CA VAL A 360 2.00 22.84 6.97
C VAL A 360 2.72 23.61 5.86
N PRO A 361 4.06 23.51 5.73
CA PRO A 361 4.74 24.05 4.57
C PRO A 361 4.47 23.15 3.36
N LEU A 362 4.23 23.70 2.16
CA LEU A 362 4.16 23.02 0.86
C LEU A 362 5.32 23.48 -0.02
N PHE A 363 5.99 22.54 -0.70
CA PHE A 363 7.13 22.86 -1.57
C PHE A 363 6.86 22.40 -3.01
N PHE A 364 7.08 23.29 -3.97
CA PHE A 364 6.79 23.04 -5.39
C PHE A 364 8.09 22.82 -6.18
N TYR A 365 8.18 21.69 -6.89
CA TYR A 365 9.35 21.25 -7.65
C TYR A 365 8.97 20.74 -9.05
N THR A 366 8.10 21.46 -9.77
CA THR A 366 7.72 21.10 -11.15
C THR A 366 8.84 21.42 -12.15
N ASP A 367 8.87 20.74 -13.29
CA ASP A 367 9.90 20.89 -14.34
C ASP A 367 10.01 22.35 -14.83
N GLY A 368 8.89 23.05 -14.93
CA GLY A 368 8.84 24.47 -15.24
C GLY A 368 9.31 25.41 -14.11
N ARG A 369 9.85 24.91 -12.99
CA ARG A 369 10.08 25.67 -11.74
C ARG A 369 8.88 26.54 -11.39
N SER A 370 7.68 25.94 -11.46
CA SER A 370 6.35 26.56 -11.26
C SER A 370 5.86 27.60 -12.25
N SER A 371 6.46 27.71 -13.44
CA SER A 371 5.85 28.51 -14.52
C SER A 371 4.53 27.93 -15.04
N GLU A 372 4.26 26.65 -14.75
CA GLU A 372 3.05 25.89 -15.15
C GLU A 372 1.82 26.22 -14.29
N SER A 373 2.02 26.49 -12.99
CA SER A 373 1.01 27.08 -12.12
C SER A 373 1.19 28.59 -12.18
N ALA A 374 0.34 29.31 -12.91
CA ALA A 374 0.46 30.77 -12.98
C ALA A 374 0.54 31.32 -11.54
N PRO A 375 1.59 32.09 -11.16
CA PRO A 375 1.71 32.66 -9.80
C PRO A 375 0.47 33.46 -9.36
N SER A 376 -0.35 33.89 -10.32
CA SER A 376 -1.64 34.54 -10.13
C SER A 376 -2.77 33.63 -9.60
N GLN A 377 -2.59 32.31 -9.54
CA GLN A 377 -3.61 31.37 -9.07
C GLN A 377 -3.46 30.97 -7.59
N ILE A 378 -2.26 31.12 -7.02
CA ILE A 378 -1.98 30.80 -5.62
C ILE A 378 -2.18 32.08 -4.80
N ILE A 379 -3.44 32.38 -4.49
CA ILE A 379 -3.84 33.60 -3.76
C ILE A 379 -4.13 33.27 -2.30
N LYS A 380 -3.68 34.12 -1.37
CA LYS A 380 -3.98 33.98 0.06
C LYS A 380 -5.49 33.83 0.30
N GLY A 381 -5.87 32.81 1.08
CA GLY A 381 -7.27 32.51 1.37
C GLY A 381 -7.96 31.57 0.38
N TYR A 382 -7.29 31.13 -0.70
CA TYR A 382 -7.78 30.04 -1.55
C TYR A 382 -7.47 28.68 -0.92
N THR A 383 -8.24 27.67 -1.32
CA THR A 383 -8.07 26.29 -0.84
C THR A 383 -7.38 25.48 -1.90
N VAL A 384 -6.35 24.74 -1.48
CA VAL A 384 -5.68 23.75 -2.33
C VAL A 384 -6.22 22.36 -1.97
N ALA A 385 -6.49 21.57 -3.00
CA ALA A 385 -6.84 20.16 -2.94
C ALA A 385 -5.70 19.35 -3.54
N ILE A 386 -5.14 18.42 -2.77
CA ILE A 386 -3.92 17.70 -3.12
C ILE A 386 -4.20 16.19 -3.12
N LEU A 387 -3.98 15.52 -4.24
CA LEU A 387 -4.14 14.08 -4.39
C LEU A 387 -2.78 13.36 -4.28
N GLU A 388 -1.67 14.09 -4.39
CA GLU A 388 -0.33 13.52 -4.40
C GLU A 388 0.10 13.03 -3.01
N PRO A 389 0.88 11.94 -2.97
CA PRO A 389 1.68 11.67 -1.82
C PRO A 389 2.71 12.79 -1.54
N GLY A 390 2.54 13.53 -0.43
CA GLY A 390 3.61 14.28 0.24
C GLY A 390 3.48 15.80 0.20
N ILE A 391 4.49 16.48 0.75
CA ILE A 391 4.62 17.94 0.76
C ILE A 391 5.31 18.46 -0.52
N ARG A 392 6.13 17.60 -1.13
CA ARG A 392 6.90 17.88 -2.33
C ARG A 392 6.00 17.60 -3.53
N HIS A 393 5.64 18.66 -4.25
CA HIS A 393 4.78 18.56 -5.42
C HIS A 393 5.59 18.60 -6.71
N GLU A 394 5.54 17.50 -7.45
CA GLU A 394 6.25 17.33 -8.73
C GLU A 394 5.27 17.32 -9.91
N ASP A 395 4.02 16.88 -9.71
CA ASP A 395 2.98 16.79 -10.74
C ASP A 395 1.84 17.83 -10.52
N PRO A 396 1.68 18.83 -11.43
CA PRO A 396 0.60 19.80 -11.37
C PRO A 396 -0.82 19.21 -11.42
N GLU A 397 -1.02 18.06 -12.07
CA GLU A 397 -2.35 17.44 -12.22
C GLU A 397 -2.84 16.80 -10.91
N MET A 398 -1.94 16.59 -9.95
CA MET A 398 -2.28 16.07 -8.63
C MET A 398 -2.76 17.15 -7.65
N MET A 399 -2.90 18.40 -8.13
CA MET A 399 -3.33 19.53 -7.33
C MET A 399 -4.44 20.33 -8.03
N LYS A 400 -5.40 20.83 -7.24
CA LYS A 400 -6.38 21.80 -7.70
C LYS A 400 -6.55 22.95 -6.72
N ILE A 401 -6.62 24.17 -7.24
CA ILE A 401 -6.89 25.37 -6.45
C ILE A 401 -8.35 25.78 -6.61
N PHE A 402 -9.07 25.85 -5.50
CA PHE A 402 -10.41 26.40 -5.43
C PHE A 402 -10.35 27.85 -4.93
N PRO A 403 -11.00 28.81 -5.64
CA PRO A 403 -10.89 30.24 -5.35
C PRO A 403 -11.75 30.69 -4.15
N VAL A 404 -11.72 29.92 -3.06
CA VAL A 404 -12.46 30.13 -1.82
C VAL A 404 -11.71 29.51 -0.63
N SER A 405 -12.01 30.00 0.57
CA SER A 405 -11.43 29.45 1.80
C SER A 405 -11.98 28.07 2.14
N LEU A 406 -11.22 27.33 2.96
CA LEU A 406 -11.60 25.99 3.35
C LEU A 406 -12.94 25.97 4.11
N ASP A 407 -13.14 26.94 5.02
CA ASP A 407 -14.41 27.10 5.75
C ASP A 407 -15.60 27.26 4.79
N LYS A 408 -15.45 28.05 3.72
CA LYS A 408 -16.50 28.22 2.71
C LYS A 408 -16.76 26.92 1.94
N LEU A 409 -15.72 26.16 1.58
CA LEU A 409 -15.90 24.85 0.93
C LEU A 409 -16.58 23.83 1.84
N GLN A 410 -16.26 23.83 3.14
CA GLN A 410 -16.91 22.94 4.10
C GLN A 410 -18.37 23.31 4.30
N LYS A 411 -18.70 24.60 4.42
CA LYS A 411 -20.09 25.07 4.47
C LYS A 411 -20.86 24.70 3.20
N LEU A 412 -20.21 24.81 2.04
CA LEU A 412 -20.80 24.39 0.77
C LEU A 412 -21.01 22.87 0.71
N SER A 413 -20.09 22.08 1.27
CA SER A 413 -20.29 20.63 1.45
C SER A 413 -21.54 20.35 2.27
N ASP A 414 -21.78 21.07 3.37
CA ASP A 414 -23.00 20.89 4.17
C ASP A 414 -24.26 21.15 3.36
N GLN A 415 -24.26 22.19 2.53
CA GLN A 415 -25.39 22.49 1.64
C GLN A 415 -25.59 21.37 0.63
N VAL A 416 -24.52 20.87 0.01
CA VAL A 416 -24.56 19.76 -0.95
C VAL A 416 -25.11 18.50 -0.28
N GLN A 417 -24.60 18.13 0.89
CA GLN A 417 -25.07 16.99 1.67
C GLN A 417 -26.57 17.08 2.01
N LYS A 418 -27.07 18.29 2.32
CA LYS A 418 -28.47 18.51 2.71
C LYS A 418 -29.44 18.56 1.53
N PHE A 419 -29.04 19.18 0.42
CA PHE A 419 -29.94 19.56 -0.68
C PHE A 419 -29.69 18.82 -1.99
N SER A 420 -28.62 18.03 -2.08
CA SER A 420 -28.27 17.25 -3.28
C SER A 420 -28.40 15.74 -3.06
N THR A 421 -28.32 15.29 -1.80
CA THR A 421 -28.50 13.88 -1.42
C THR A 421 -29.95 13.44 -1.60
N GLU A 422 -30.13 12.27 -2.18
CA GLU A 422 -31.41 11.56 -2.22
C GLU A 422 -31.46 10.52 -1.10
N LEU A 423 -32.57 10.50 -0.36
CA LEU A 423 -32.83 9.52 0.70
C LEU A 423 -34.24 8.99 0.52
N ASP A 424 -34.38 7.68 0.35
CA ASP A 424 -35.67 7.00 0.16
C ASP A 424 -36.50 7.59 -1.00
N GLY A 425 -35.85 7.98 -2.10
CA GLY A 425 -36.49 8.61 -3.26
C GLY A 425 -36.89 10.08 -3.06
N LEU A 426 -36.59 10.66 -1.90
CA LEU A 426 -36.92 12.04 -1.56
C LEU A 426 -35.69 12.93 -1.59
N ARG A 427 -35.87 14.17 -2.05
CA ARG A 427 -34.85 15.22 -2.01
C ARG A 427 -35.38 16.46 -1.31
N THR A 428 -34.49 17.24 -0.73
CA THR A 428 -34.85 18.49 -0.05
C THR A 428 -34.80 19.65 -1.03
N CYS A 429 -35.90 20.39 -1.15
CA CYS A 429 -35.95 21.63 -1.92
C CYS A 429 -35.06 22.69 -1.26
N HIS A 430 -34.10 23.23 -2.00
CA HIS A 430 -33.17 24.25 -1.47
C HIS A 430 -33.88 25.58 -1.13
N GLY A 431 -34.96 25.92 -1.83
CA GLY A 431 -35.73 27.15 -1.58
C GLY A 431 -36.55 27.11 -0.29
N CYS A 432 -37.42 26.09 -0.15
CA CYS A 432 -38.39 26.02 0.94
C CYS A 432 -38.09 24.96 2.01
N GLY A 433 -37.11 24.08 1.78
CA GLY A 433 -36.74 23.00 2.72
C GLY A 433 -37.67 21.79 2.74
N LYS A 434 -38.74 21.75 1.92
CA LYS A 434 -39.63 20.59 1.85
C LYS A 434 -38.95 19.40 1.19
N LYS A 435 -39.25 18.20 1.69
CA LYS A 435 -38.79 16.93 1.09
C LYS A 435 -39.85 16.42 0.13
N GLU A 436 -39.47 16.18 -1.12
CA GLU A 436 -40.37 15.74 -2.18
C GLU A 436 -39.64 14.80 -3.15
N ALA A 437 -40.39 13.90 -3.80
CA ALA A 437 -39.84 13.03 -4.84
C ALA A 437 -39.63 13.78 -6.17
N PHE A 438 -40.57 14.67 -6.52
CA PHE A 438 -40.59 15.37 -7.81
C PHE A 438 -40.09 16.80 -7.68
N LEU A 439 -38.78 16.96 -7.64
CA LEU A 439 -38.12 18.28 -7.70
C LEU A 439 -37.46 18.51 -9.06
N LYS A 440 -37.29 19.78 -9.44
CA LYS A 440 -36.57 20.19 -10.63
C LYS A 440 -35.12 20.49 -10.28
N ARG A 441 -34.18 19.80 -10.94
CA ARG A 441 -32.74 20.04 -10.81
C ARG A 441 -32.36 21.35 -11.50
N PHE A 442 -31.52 22.14 -10.86
CA PHE A 442 -31.00 23.37 -11.47
C PHE A 442 -29.89 23.05 -12.47
N ALA A 443 -30.15 23.33 -13.74
CA ALA A 443 -29.30 22.86 -14.85
C ALA A 443 -27.83 23.33 -14.76
N LYS A 444 -27.57 24.58 -14.36
CA LYS A 444 -26.20 25.15 -14.50
C LYS A 444 -25.17 24.49 -13.58
N SER A 445 -25.51 24.25 -12.32
CA SER A 445 -24.61 23.55 -11.39
C SER A 445 -24.94 22.07 -11.23
N SER A 446 -26.17 21.66 -11.58
CA SER A 446 -26.69 20.30 -11.39
C SER A 446 -26.62 19.76 -9.95
N CYS A 447 -26.40 20.62 -8.95
CA CYS A 447 -26.33 20.20 -7.54
C CYS A 447 -27.67 20.32 -6.80
N PHE A 448 -28.37 21.46 -6.91
CA PHE A 448 -29.56 21.73 -6.09
C PHE A 448 -30.89 21.51 -6.82
N TRP A 449 -31.91 21.21 -6.02
CA TRP A 449 -33.25 20.82 -6.47
C TRP A 449 -34.33 21.74 -5.88
N TYR A 450 -35.40 21.98 -6.66
CA TYR A 450 -36.44 22.96 -6.33
C TYR A 450 -37.85 22.47 -6.67
N CYS A 451 -38.86 22.84 -5.87
CA CYS A 451 -40.26 22.53 -6.17
C CYS A 451 -40.75 23.21 -7.46
N GLY A 452 -40.17 24.37 -7.80
CA GLY A 452 -40.57 25.17 -8.95
C GLY A 452 -39.81 26.49 -9.00
N ARG A 453 -40.22 27.37 -9.93
CA ARG A 453 -39.51 28.64 -10.21
C ARG A 453 -39.42 29.57 -8.99
N ALA A 454 -40.50 29.71 -8.23
CA ALA A 454 -40.50 30.54 -7.01
C ALA A 454 -39.48 30.07 -5.97
N CYS A 455 -39.42 28.75 -5.71
CA CYS A 455 -38.41 28.18 -4.81
C CYS A 455 -36.98 28.30 -5.37
N GLN A 456 -36.82 28.23 -6.70
CA GLN A 456 -35.53 28.46 -7.35
C GLN A 456 -35.07 29.91 -7.17
N GLU A 457 -35.95 30.89 -7.35
CA GLU A 457 -35.62 32.31 -7.17
C GLU A 457 -35.28 32.64 -5.71
N ALA A 458 -36.09 32.13 -4.76
CA ALA A 458 -35.80 32.26 -3.33
C ALA A 458 -34.46 31.58 -2.97
N GLY A 459 -34.23 30.36 -3.48
CA GLY A 459 -32.96 29.66 -3.29
C GLY A 459 -31.76 30.41 -3.87
N TRP A 460 -31.93 31.01 -5.04
CA TRP A 460 -30.90 31.77 -5.75
C TRP A 460 -30.48 33.02 -4.96
N LYS A 461 -31.45 33.85 -4.58
CA LYS A 461 -31.20 35.18 -3.99
C LYS A 461 -31.06 35.15 -2.47
N GLU A 462 -31.90 34.38 -1.78
CA GLU A 462 -32.05 34.46 -0.32
C GLU A 462 -31.27 33.37 0.42
N LYS A 463 -30.97 32.25 -0.25
CA LYS A 463 -30.27 31.09 0.34
C LYS A 463 -28.83 30.95 -0.12
N GLY A 464 -28.28 31.94 -0.82
CA GLY A 464 -26.85 31.98 -1.17
C GLY A 464 -26.45 31.13 -2.38
N HIS A 465 -27.39 30.47 -3.09
CA HIS A 465 -27.02 29.64 -4.24
C HIS A 465 -26.35 30.45 -5.35
N GLU A 466 -26.68 31.72 -5.55
CA GLU A 466 -26.02 32.57 -6.55
C GLU A 466 -24.50 32.63 -6.39
N THR A 467 -24.03 32.80 -5.15
CA THR A 467 -22.59 32.91 -4.86
C THR A 467 -21.92 31.54 -4.94
N GLU A 468 -22.58 30.51 -4.41
CA GLU A 468 -22.11 29.13 -4.38
C GLU A 468 -22.07 28.47 -5.78
N CYS A 469 -22.99 28.87 -6.68
CA CYS A 469 -23.14 28.30 -8.01
C CYS A 469 -21.87 28.47 -8.86
N LYS A 470 -21.06 29.50 -8.59
CA LYS A 470 -19.77 29.68 -9.28
C LYS A 470 -18.81 28.51 -9.04
N ILE A 471 -18.81 27.96 -7.82
CA ILE A 471 -17.95 26.83 -7.42
C ILE A 471 -18.61 25.52 -7.81
N LEU A 472 -19.93 25.39 -7.60
CA LEU A 472 -20.67 24.16 -7.90
C LEU A 472 -20.69 23.80 -9.40
N LYS A 473 -20.42 24.76 -10.29
CA LYS A 473 -20.26 24.47 -11.73
C LYS A 473 -18.98 23.70 -12.05
N ASP A 474 -17.95 23.86 -11.21
CA ASP A 474 -16.67 23.19 -11.38
C ASP A 474 -16.87 21.66 -11.35
N SER A 475 -16.43 20.99 -12.41
CA SER A 475 -16.59 19.53 -12.56
C SER A 475 -15.80 18.77 -11.52
N ASP A 476 -14.62 19.25 -11.15
CA ASP A 476 -13.76 18.57 -10.18
C ASP A 476 -14.28 18.76 -8.77
N PHE A 477 -14.80 19.95 -8.45
CA PHE A 477 -15.47 20.14 -7.16
C PHE A 477 -16.64 19.16 -7.02
N ARG A 478 -17.46 19.02 -8.06
CA ARG A 478 -18.55 18.01 -8.08
C ARG A 478 -18.00 16.59 -8.04
N GLY A 479 -16.88 16.32 -8.72
CA GLY A 479 -16.24 15.03 -8.78
C GLY A 479 -15.79 14.54 -7.40
N ILE A 480 -15.30 15.44 -6.54
CA ILE A 480 -14.93 15.10 -5.15
C ILE A 480 -16.11 14.46 -4.40
N PHE A 481 -17.35 14.92 -4.61
CA PHE A 481 -18.52 14.37 -3.92
C PHE A 481 -18.94 12.99 -4.43
N HIS A 482 -18.65 12.67 -5.68
CA HIS A 482 -19.10 11.44 -6.35
C HIS A 482 -18.01 10.36 -6.40
N LEU A 483 -16.76 10.73 -6.12
CA LEU A 483 -15.66 9.77 -6.08
C LEU A 483 -15.88 8.76 -4.95
N LYS A 484 -15.68 7.47 -5.27
CA LYS A 484 -15.73 6.38 -4.29
C LYS A 484 -14.43 6.35 -3.47
N TRP A 485 -14.29 7.30 -2.55
CA TRP A 485 -13.08 7.45 -1.73
C TRP A 485 -12.73 6.21 -0.90
N ASN A 486 -13.71 5.39 -0.56
CA ASN A 486 -13.53 4.11 0.14
C ASN A 486 -12.88 3.01 -0.72
N THR A 487 -12.85 3.19 -2.03
CA THR A 487 -12.18 2.31 -3.00
C THR A 487 -11.10 3.04 -3.78
N PHE A 488 -10.70 4.23 -3.31
CA PHE A 488 -9.69 5.07 -3.96
C PHE A 488 -8.31 4.46 -3.74
N ASP A 489 -7.61 4.23 -4.85
CA ASP A 489 -6.32 3.54 -4.95
C ASP A 489 -5.17 4.52 -5.23
N GLY A 490 -5.40 5.84 -5.19
CA GLY A 490 -4.34 6.82 -5.44
C GLY A 490 -4.06 7.13 -6.91
N HIS A 491 -4.82 6.59 -7.87
CA HIS A 491 -4.63 6.82 -9.31
C HIS A 491 -5.63 7.82 -9.92
N VAL A 492 -6.09 8.81 -9.15
CA VAL A 492 -6.95 9.88 -9.72
C VAL A 492 -6.21 11.20 -9.67
N GLN A 493 -6.20 11.88 -10.81
CA GLN A 493 -5.66 13.23 -11.00
C GLN A 493 -6.78 14.17 -11.44
N PHE A 494 -6.55 15.48 -11.31
CA PHE A 494 -7.44 16.47 -11.87
C PHE A 494 -7.22 16.57 -13.40
N PRO A 495 -8.29 16.72 -14.20
CA PRO A 495 -9.69 16.81 -13.80
C PRO A 495 -10.29 15.46 -13.38
N LEU A 496 -11.09 15.46 -12.30
CA LEU A 496 -11.83 14.30 -11.83
C LEU A 496 -12.99 14.06 -12.81
N GLY A 497 -12.81 13.15 -13.77
CA GLY A 497 -13.70 12.87 -14.91
C GLY A 497 -15.13 12.41 -14.56
N VAL A 498 -15.90 13.24 -13.86
CA VAL A 498 -17.29 12.97 -13.47
C VAL A 498 -18.21 13.74 -14.42
N GLY A 499 -18.52 13.11 -15.56
CA GLY A 499 -19.43 13.70 -16.53
C GLY A 499 -19.50 13.01 -17.89
N ALA A 500 -19.84 11.71 -17.93
CA ALA A 500 -20.39 11.08 -19.14
C ALA A 500 -21.20 9.83 -18.79
N SER A 501 -22.19 9.97 -17.91
CA SER A 501 -23.27 9.00 -17.82
C SER A 501 -24.56 9.78 -17.59
N SER A 502 -25.38 9.75 -18.65
CA SER A 502 -26.72 10.29 -18.86
C SER A 502 -27.66 10.22 -17.66
#